data_AF-A0A6N8U2Z7-F1
#
_entry.id   AF-A0A6N8U2Z7-F1
#
_cell.length_a   1.000
_cell.length_b   1.000
_cell.length_c   1.000
_cell.angle_alpha   90.00
_cell.angle_beta   90.00
_cell.angle_gamma   90.00
#
_symmetry.space_group_name_H-M   'P 1'
#
loop_
_entity.id
_entity.type
_entity.pdbx_description
1 polymer ?
#
loop_
_entity_poly.entity_id
_entity_poly.type
_entity_poly.pdbx_seq_one_letter_code
_entity_poly.pdbx_strand_id
1 'polypeptide(L)'
;MEDRIMKILSLIIGIFFFAFYIVIIDNIFYNGSYLGFPYILLTIYFFISIFTLPLVSLEAGEATKDKNVFVASNSLIGAYLISPIWVASKFFKSKGS
;
A
#
# COMPACT_ATOMS: atom_id res chain seq x y z
N MET A 1 24.87 1.03 10.91
CA MET A 1 23.75 1.79 11.54
C MET A 1 22.44 1.51 10.83
N GLU A 2 22.45 1.53 9.50
CA GLU A 2 21.31 1.21 8.62
C GLU A 2 20.66 -0.16 8.90
N ASP A 3 21.45 -1.24 9.09
CA ASP A 3 20.92 -2.57 9.42
C ASP A 3 20.14 -2.64 10.74
N ARG A 4 20.53 -1.81 11.73
CA ARG A 4 19.90 -1.81 13.05
C ARG A 4 18.56 -1.06 12.99
N ILE A 5 18.50 0.01 12.19
CA ILE A 5 17.27 0.78 11.91
C ILE A 5 16.28 -0.09 11.12
N MET A 6 16.76 -0.79 10.08
CA MET A 6 15.96 -1.72 9.28
C MET A 6 15.36 -2.86 10.11
N LYS A 7 16.12 -3.42 11.06
CA LYS A 7 15.62 -4.44 12.00
C LYS A 7 14.54 -3.90 12.95
N ILE A 8 14.72 -2.69 13.46
CA ILE A 8 13.72 -2.04 14.34
C ILE A 8 12.44 -1.73 13.54
N LEU A 9 12.56 -1.20 12.33
CA LEU A 9 11.43 -0.99 11.43
C LEU A 9 10.70 -2.30 11.13
N SER A 10 11.44 -3.35 10.81
CA SER A 10 10.85 -4.68 10.53
C SER A 10 10.10 -5.24 11.74
N LEU A 11 10.62 -5.03 12.95
CA LEU A 11 9.96 -5.42 14.19
C LEU A 11 8.65 -4.64 14.40
N ILE A 12 8.68 -3.32 14.23
CA ILE A 12 7.51 -2.45 14.36
C ILE A 12 6.44 -2.84 13.34
N ILE A 13 6.84 -3.07 12.09
CA ILE A 13 5.96 -3.55 11.03
C ILE A 13 5.36 -4.90 11.39
N GLY A 14 6.18 -5.84 11.90
CA GLY A 14 5.72 -7.16 12.33
C GLY A 14 4.68 -7.10 13.46
N ILE A 15 4.91 -6.25 14.47
CA ILE A 15 3.95 -6.01 15.57
C ILE A 15 2.64 -5.45 15.01
N PHE A 16 2.72 -4.49 14.08
CA PHE A 16 1.54 -3.89 13.47
C PHE A 16 0.72 -4.93 12.70
N PHE A 17 1.36 -5.75 11.85
CA PHE A 17 0.68 -6.83 11.12
C PHE A 17 0.11 -7.91 12.04
N PHE A 18 0.79 -8.23 13.15
CA PHE A 18 0.29 -9.18 14.12
C PHE A 18 -0.95 -8.69 14.86
N ALA A 19 -0.96 -7.41 15.29
CA ALA A 19 -2.14 -6.78 15.87
C ALA A 19 -3.30 -6.75 14.85
N PHE A 20 -2.98 -6.44 13.59
CA PHE A 20 -3.94 -6.45 12.49
C PHE A 20 -4.55 -7.85 12.31
N TYR A 21 -3.72 -8.90 12.30
CA TYR A 21 -4.16 -10.30 12.22
C TYR A 21 -5.11 -10.70 13.34
N ILE A 22 -4.85 -10.29 14.59
CA ILE A 22 -5.76 -10.59 15.72
C ILE A 22 -7.11 -9.91 15.51
N VAL A 23 -7.13 -8.63 15.11
CA VAL A 23 -8.38 -7.90 14.82
C VAL A 23 -9.17 -8.56 13.68
N ILE A 24 -8.48 -9.10 12.68
CA ILE A 24 -9.06 -9.82 11.56
C ILE A 24 -9.77 -11.09 12.03
N ILE A 25 -9.06 -11.92 12.80
CA ILE A 25 -9.61 -13.17 13.33
C ILE A 25 -10.79 -12.88 14.25
N ASP A 26 -10.66 -11.88 15.12
CA ASP A 26 -11.73 -11.50 16.04
C ASP A 26 -13.01 -11.09 15.28
N ASN A 27 -12.88 -10.22 14.28
CA ASN A 27 -14.04 -9.77 13.48
C ASN A 27 -14.67 -10.88 12.63
N ILE A 28 -13.88 -11.78 12.05
CA ILE A 28 -14.39 -12.81 11.15
C ILE A 28 -15.04 -13.95 11.92
N PHE A 29 -14.39 -14.44 12.99
CA PHE A 29 -14.84 -15.64 13.69
C PHE A 29 -15.85 -15.37 14.79
N TYR A 30 -15.79 -14.21 15.47
CA TYR A 30 -16.68 -13.93 16.61
C TYR A 30 -17.86 -13.02 16.27
N ASN A 31 -17.70 -12.05 15.36
CA ASN A 31 -18.75 -11.09 15.02
C ASN A 31 -19.60 -11.47 13.79
N GLY A 32 -19.26 -12.52 13.05
CA GLY A 32 -20.06 -13.04 11.93
C GLY A 32 -20.30 -12.04 10.78
N SER A 33 -19.54 -10.94 10.72
CA SER A 33 -19.73 -9.89 9.72
C SER A 33 -19.04 -10.27 8.42
N TYR A 34 -19.81 -10.77 7.45
CA TYR A 34 -19.33 -11.11 6.10
C TYR A 34 -18.65 -9.93 5.39
N LEU A 35 -19.02 -8.69 5.73
CA LEU A 35 -18.38 -7.48 5.20
C LEU A 35 -17.04 -7.16 5.86
N GLY A 36 -16.77 -7.70 7.06
CA GLY A 36 -15.50 -7.51 7.75
C GLY A 36 -14.32 -7.97 6.91
N PHE A 37 -14.45 -9.12 6.23
CA PHE A 37 -13.37 -9.67 5.40
C PHE A 37 -12.99 -8.77 4.20
N PRO A 38 -13.92 -8.28 3.36
CA PRO A 38 -13.61 -7.28 2.34
C PRO A 38 -12.98 -5.99 2.88
N TYR A 39 -13.48 -5.46 4.01
CA TYR A 39 -12.93 -4.24 4.62
C TYR A 39 -11.49 -4.42 5.09
N ILE A 40 -11.19 -5.61 5.63
CA ILE A 40 -9.84 -5.98 6.04
C ILE A 40 -8.89 -6.01 4.84
N LEU A 41 -9.31 -6.65 3.73
CA LEU A 41 -8.49 -6.70 2.51
C LEU A 41 -8.25 -5.29 1.95
N LEU A 42 -9.28 -4.44 1.93
CA LEU A 42 -9.17 -3.03 1.53
C LEU A 42 -8.23 -2.26 2.45
N THR A 43 -8.28 -2.50 3.76
CA THR A 43 -7.40 -1.81 4.71
C THR A 43 -5.94 -2.22 4.51
N ILE A 44 -5.66 -3.52 4.34
CA ILE A 44 -4.32 -4.01 4.02
C ILE A 44 -3.83 -3.39 2.71
N TYR A 45 -4.70 -3.34 1.69
CA TYR A 45 -4.37 -2.75 0.41
C TYR A 45 -3.98 -1.28 0.54
N PHE A 46 -4.82 -0.47 1.19
CA PHE A 46 -4.54 0.95 1.40
C PHE A 46 -3.32 1.19 2.27
N PHE A 47 -3.08 0.33 3.27
CA PHE A 47 -1.86 0.40 4.06
C PHE A 47 -0.62 0.21 3.18
N ILE A 48 -0.62 -0.82 2.32
CA ILE A 48 0.48 -1.04 1.36
C ILE A 48 0.61 0.16 0.40
N SER A 49 -0.52 0.71 -0.08
CA SER A 49 -0.54 1.89 -0.95
C SER A 49 0.21 3.08 -0.35
N ILE A 50 0.13 3.31 0.96
CA ILE A 50 0.87 4.39 1.63
C ILE A 50 2.38 4.23 1.46
N PHE A 51 2.90 3.01 1.58
CA PHE A 51 4.34 2.73 1.44
C PHE A 51 4.79 2.71 -0.02
N THR A 52 3.92 2.31 -0.94
CA THR A 52 4.25 2.25 -2.37
C THR A 52 4.06 3.58 -3.10
N LEU A 53 3.20 4.46 -2.59
CA LEU A 53 2.87 5.74 -3.22
C LEU A 53 4.10 6.61 -3.52
N PRO A 54 5.07 6.83 -2.60
CA PRO A 54 6.25 7.67 -2.89
C PRO A 54 7.04 7.23 -4.13
N LEU A 55 7.04 5.93 -4.45
CA LEU A 55 7.76 5.37 -5.59
C LEU A 55 7.04 5.61 -6.94
N VAL A 56 5.74 5.88 -6.92
CA VAL A 56 4.94 6.12 -8.13
C VAL A 56 4.40 7.54 -8.24
N SER A 57 4.37 8.30 -7.15
CA SER A 57 3.89 9.69 -7.14
C SER A 57 4.80 10.63 -7.94
N LEU A 58 6.11 10.38 -7.93
CA LEU A 58 7.07 11.12 -8.75
C LEU A 58 6.80 10.92 -10.25
N GLU A 59 6.64 9.67 -10.69
CA GLU A 59 6.34 9.34 -12.09
C GLU A 59 4.95 9.83 -12.52
N ALA A 60 3.94 9.69 -11.66
CA ALA A 60 2.61 10.22 -11.92
C ALA A 60 2.61 11.76 -12.00
N GLY A 61 3.41 12.42 -11.17
CA GLY A 61 3.59 13.87 -11.18
C GLY A 61 4.26 14.36 -12.45
N GLU A 62 5.34 13.70 -12.89
CA GLU A 62 6.01 14.00 -14.16
C GLU A 62 5.09 13.78 -15.37
N ALA A 63 4.34 12.67 -15.39
CA ALA A 63 3.42 12.35 -16.48
C ALA A 63 2.21 13.30 -16.58
N THR A 64 1.96 14.12 -15.54
CA THR A 64 0.82 15.05 -15.50
C THR A 64 1.23 16.52 -15.37
N LYS A 65 2.54 16.83 -15.47
CA LYS A 65 3.12 18.16 -15.30
C LYS A 65 2.53 19.24 -16.22
N ASP A 66 2.18 18.88 -17.47
CA ASP A 66 1.62 19.82 -18.45
C ASP A 66 0.09 19.76 -18.54
N LYS A 67 -0.56 18.98 -17.66
CA LYS A 67 -2.01 18.80 -17.67
C LYS A 67 -2.69 19.77 -16.71
N ASN A 68 -3.98 19.97 -16.95
CA ASN A 68 -4.82 20.84 -16.15
C ASN A 68 -4.81 20.44 -14.66
N VAL A 69 -4.95 21.39 -13.74
CA VAL A 69 -4.78 21.18 -12.28
C VAL A 69 -5.68 20.06 -11.74
N PHE A 70 -6.90 19.93 -12.27
CA PHE A 70 -7.82 18.83 -11.94
C PHE A 70 -7.28 17.45 -12.30
N VAL A 71 -6.59 17.34 -13.45
CA VAL A 71 -6.00 16.08 -13.90
C VAL A 71 -4.77 15.74 -13.05
N ALA A 72 -3.97 16.72 -12.67
CA ALA A 72 -2.83 16.54 -11.78
C ALA A 72 -3.26 16.14 -10.34
N SER A 73 -4.37 16.68 -9.85
CA SER A 73 -4.90 16.29 -8.53
C SER A 73 -5.47 14.86 -8.53
N ASN A 74 -6.26 14.53 -9.55
CA ASN A 74 -6.84 13.18 -9.68
C ASN A 74 -5.80 12.11 -10.04
N SER A 75 -4.68 12.48 -10.68
CA SER A 75 -3.62 11.54 -10.99
C SER A 75 -2.92 11.01 -9.74
N LEU A 76 -2.77 11.84 -8.69
CA LEU A 76 -2.19 11.41 -7.42
C LEU A 76 -3.12 10.46 -6.65
N ILE A 77 -4.43 10.70 -6.70
CA ILE A 77 -5.43 9.77 -6.14
C ILE A 77 -5.39 8.45 -6.90
N GLY A 78 -5.39 8.51 -8.24
CA GLY A 78 -5.24 7.34 -9.08
C GLY A 78 -3.96 6.58 -8.79
N ALA A 79 -2.83 7.29 -8.66
CA ALA A 79 -1.52 6.74 -8.34
C ALA A 79 -1.53 6.04 -6.98
N TYR A 80 -2.17 6.62 -5.96
CA TYR A 80 -2.33 5.97 -4.65
C TYR A 80 -3.08 4.65 -4.74
N LEU A 81 -4.22 4.65 -5.44
CA LEU A 81 -5.02 3.45 -5.63
C LEU A 81 -4.21 2.36 -6.33
N ILE A 82 -3.54 2.67 -7.45
CA ILE A 82 -2.82 1.63 -8.21
C ILE A 82 -1.40 1.34 -7.71
N SER A 83 -0.88 2.09 -6.73
CA SER A 83 0.52 2.05 -6.33
C SER A 83 1.05 0.65 -5.96
N PRO A 84 0.31 -0.22 -5.24
CA PRO A 84 0.81 -1.55 -4.91
C PRO A 84 1.01 -2.41 -6.16
N ILE A 85 0.05 -2.33 -7.10
CA ILE A 85 0.04 -3.11 -8.34
C ILE A 85 1.14 -2.60 -9.27
N TRP A 86 1.31 -1.27 -9.37
CA TRP A 86 2.34 -0.67 -10.20
C TRP A 86 3.72 -1.05 -9.70
N VAL A 87 3.99 -0.92 -8.39
CA VAL A 87 5.26 -1.32 -7.79
C VAL A 87 5.51 -2.82 -7.98
N ALA A 88 4.53 -3.68 -7.70
CA ALA A 88 4.64 -5.12 -7.95
C ALA A 88 5.00 -5.43 -9.42
N SER A 89 4.34 -4.78 -10.39
CA SER A 89 4.60 -4.98 -11.81
C SER A 89 6.04 -4.64 -12.22
N LYS A 90 6.66 -3.62 -11.61
CA LYS A 90 8.06 -3.26 -11.84
C LYS A 90 9.01 -4.31 -11.28
N PHE A 91 8.75 -4.82 -10.09
CA PHE A 91 9.56 -5.88 -9.48
C PHE A 91 9.51 -7.18 -10.31
N PHE A 92 8.35 -7.55 -10.85
CA PHE A 92 8.24 -8.73 -11.72
C PHE A 92 8.88 -8.53 -13.09
N LYS A 93 8.78 -7.34 -13.70
CA LYS A 93 9.49 -7.03 -14.96
C LYS A 93 11.02 -6.99 -14.78
N SER A 94 11.50 -6.47 -13.65
CA SER A 94 12.94 -6.35 -13.37
C SER A 94 13.66 -7.69 -13.19
N LYS A 95 12.95 -8.79 -12.87
CA LYS A 95 13.53 -10.14 -12.74
C LYS A 95 13.49 -10.96 -14.04
N GLY A 96 12.89 -10.44 -15.10
CA GLY A 96 12.75 -11.12 -16.40
C GLY A 96 13.68 -10.62 -17.50
N SER A 97 14.64 -9.76 -17.19
CA SER A 97 15.72 -9.27 -18.07
C SER A 97 17.08 -9.60 -17.47
#